data_AF-A0A329MPR3-F1
#
_entry.id   AF-A0A329MPR3-F1
#
_cell.length_a   1.000
_cell.length_b   1.000
_cell.length_c   1.000
_cell.angle_alpha   90.00
_cell.angle_beta   90.00
_cell.angle_gamma   90.00
#
_symmetry.space_group_name_H-M   'P 1'
#
loop_
_entity.id
_entity.type
_entity.pdbx_description
1 polymer ?
#
loop_
_entity_poly.entity_id
_entity_poly.type
_entity_poly.pdbx_seq_one_letter_code
_entity_poly.pdbx_strand_id
1 'polypeptide(L)'
;MSSWGYRVIKKKWNDDFTSFAVCEVYYDDDNKPTSWIWDKNVMNRYSYDELLSNIDHIKQAFDKPILEIVGDDEFLQEISLEDMSNDSTNGER
;
A
#
# COMPACT_ATOMS: atom_id res chain seq x y z
N MET A 1 -4.59 17.08 -11.43
CA MET A 1 -5.89 16.40 -11.30
C MET A 1 -5.68 15.31 -10.27
N SER A 2 -6.43 15.37 -9.17
CA SER A 2 -6.40 14.32 -8.17
C SER A 2 -6.98 13.01 -8.69
N SER A 3 -6.53 11.89 -8.14
CA SER A 3 -6.94 10.56 -8.59
C SER A 3 -6.91 9.52 -7.46
N TRP A 4 -7.57 8.39 -7.70
CA TRP A 4 -7.50 7.23 -6.82
C TRP A 4 -6.77 6.09 -7.52
N GLY A 5 -5.96 5.36 -6.79
CA GLY A 5 -5.26 4.16 -7.27
C GLY A 5 -5.11 3.14 -6.17
N TYR A 6 -4.55 1.97 -6.50
CA TYR A 6 -4.23 0.94 -5.52
C TYR A 6 -2.72 0.83 -5.33
N ARG A 7 -2.31 0.65 -4.06
CA ARG A 7 -0.92 0.41 -3.65
C ARG A 7 -0.89 -0.64 -2.56
N VAL A 8 0.23 -1.36 -2.49
CA VAL A 8 0.58 -2.12 -1.30
C VAL A 8 1.08 -1.15 -0.24
N ILE A 9 0.44 -1.16 0.93
CA ILE A 9 0.84 -0.38 2.09
C ILE A 9 1.39 -1.31 3.18
N LYS A 10 2.55 -0.96 3.71
CA LYS A 10 3.21 -1.56 4.88
C LYS A 10 2.89 -0.71 6.12
N LYS A 11 2.50 -1.36 7.21
CA LYS A 11 2.37 -0.74 8.53
C LYS A 11 3.12 -1.56 9.57
N LYS A 12 4.06 -0.93 10.27
CA LYS A 12 4.70 -1.49 11.47
C LYS A 12 3.87 -1.09 12.69
N TRP A 13 3.28 -2.06 13.37
CA TRP A 13 2.42 -1.82 14.54
C TRP A 13 3.23 -1.77 15.84
N ASN A 14 4.30 -2.58 15.90
CA ASN A 14 5.31 -2.62 16.95
C ASN A 14 6.57 -3.28 16.37
N ASP A 15 7.59 -3.51 17.21
CA ASP A 15 8.87 -4.08 16.75
C ASP A 15 8.76 -5.48 16.15
N ASP A 16 7.76 -6.26 16.54
CA ASP A 16 7.61 -7.65 16.12
C ASP A 16 6.46 -7.88 15.13
N PHE A 17 5.63 -6.86 14.88
CA PHE A 17 4.43 -7.00 14.06
C PHE A 17 4.35 -5.97 12.94
N THR A 18 4.46 -6.47 11.71
CA THR A 18 4.27 -5.72 10.46
C THR A 18 3.15 -6.35 9.65
N SER A 19 2.28 -5.52 9.06
CA SER A 19 1.24 -5.97 8.13
C SER A 19 1.37 -5.30 6.77
N PHE A 20 0.90 -6.01 5.74
CA PHE A 20 0.77 -5.49 4.38
C PHE A 20 -0.68 -5.57 3.94
N ALA A 21 -1.18 -4.54 3.27
CA ALA A 21 -2.54 -4.50 2.71
C ALA A 21 -2.54 -3.81 1.35
N VAL A 22 -3.41 -4.25 0.44
CA VAL A 22 -3.71 -3.47 -0.77
C VAL A 22 -4.78 -2.46 -0.41
N CYS A 23 -4.46 -1.17 -0.52
CA CYS A 23 -5.35 -0.07 -0.14
C CYS A 23 -5.68 0.80 -1.35
N GLU A 24 -6.86 1.42 -1.32
CA GLU A 24 -7.16 2.56 -2.17
C GLU A 24 -6.43 3.78 -1.62
N VAL A 25 -5.66 4.45 -2.47
CA VAL A 25 -4.80 5.59 -2.17
C VAL A 25 -5.22 6.77 -3.02
N TYR A 26 -5.40 7.91 -2.37
CA TYR A 26 -5.69 9.20 -2.99
C TYR A 26 -4.39 9.93 -3.31
N TYR A 27 -4.33 10.46 -4.53
CA TYR A 27 -3.23 11.26 -5.04
C TYR A 27 -3.70 12.70 -5.22
N ASP A 28 -2.88 13.65 -4.78
CA ASP A 28 -3.12 15.08 -4.99
C ASP A 28 -2.84 15.51 -6.45
N ASP A 29 -2.95 16.80 -6.72
CA ASP A 29 -2.72 17.36 -8.06
C ASP A 29 -1.27 17.24 -8.54
N ASP A 30 -0.31 17.06 -7.63
CA ASP A 30 1.11 16.83 -7.90
C ASP A 30 1.45 15.33 -8.01
N ASN A 31 0.43 14.46 -8.04
CA ASN A 31 0.55 13.01 -8.10
C ASN A 31 1.29 12.41 -6.87
N LYS A 32 1.19 13.06 -5.71
CA LYS A 32 1.72 12.55 -4.45
C LYS A 32 0.63 11.81 -3.66
N PRO A 33 0.93 10.64 -3.08
CA PRO A 33 -0.02 9.94 -2.23
C PRO A 33 -0.22 10.73 -0.93
N THR A 34 -1.46 11.06 -0.59
CA THR A 34 -1.78 11.92 0.56
C THR A 34 -2.78 11.31 1.53
N SER A 35 -3.53 10.29 1.11
CA SER A 35 -4.49 9.59 1.99
C SER A 35 -4.76 8.17 1.47
N TRP A 36 -5.25 7.29 2.33
CA TRP A 36 -5.59 5.92 1.98
C TRP A 36 -6.78 5.41 2.81
N ILE A 37 -7.42 4.35 2.32
CA ILE A 37 -8.50 3.68 3.04
C ILE A 37 -8.00 2.33 3.55
N TRP A 38 -7.81 2.25 4.87
CA TRP A 38 -7.47 1.02 5.56
C TRP A 38 -8.70 0.10 5.73
N ASP A 39 -8.48 -1.21 5.83
CA ASP A 39 -9.51 -2.26 6.04
C ASP A 39 -10.68 -2.30 5.03
N LYS A 40 -10.61 -1.56 3.92
CA LYS A 40 -11.60 -1.71 2.84
C LYS A 40 -11.40 -3.04 2.15
N ASN A 41 -12.47 -3.85 2.08
CA ASN A 41 -12.44 -5.05 1.24
C ASN A 41 -12.39 -4.64 -0.25
N VAL A 42 -11.20 -4.72 -0.84
CA VAL A 42 -10.97 -4.41 -2.25
C VAL A 42 -11.73 -5.36 -3.19
N MET A 43 -12.20 -6.51 -2.71
CA MET A 43 -13.00 -7.48 -3.48
C MET A 43 -14.52 -7.27 -3.35
N ASN A 44 -14.98 -6.09 -2.91
CA ASN A 44 -16.40 -5.75 -2.84
C ASN A 44 -16.76 -4.64 -3.85
N ARG A 45 -17.52 -4.94 -4.91
CA ARG A 45 -17.90 -4.00 -5.97
C ARG A 45 -19.37 -4.18 -6.39
N TYR A 46 -19.89 -3.25 -7.18
CA TYR A 46 -21.31 -3.20 -7.53
C TYR A 46 -21.69 -4.16 -8.65
N SER A 47 -20.72 -4.68 -9.40
CA SER A 47 -20.96 -5.67 -10.47
C SER A 47 -19.82 -6.70 -10.58
N TYR A 48 -20.12 -7.80 -11.27
CA TYR A 48 -19.14 -8.84 -11.60
C TYR A 48 -17.99 -8.29 -12.46
N ASP A 49 -18.31 -7.49 -13.48
CA ASP A 49 -17.31 -6.92 -14.40
C ASP A 49 -16.41 -5.91 -13.68
N GLU A 50 -16.97 -5.08 -12.79
CA GLU A 50 -16.17 -4.20 -11.93
C GLU A 50 -15.24 -5.01 -11.01
N LEU A 51 -15.75 -6.09 -10.42
CA LEU A 51 -14.95 -6.95 -9.56
C LEU A 51 -13.79 -7.62 -10.33
N LEU A 52 -14.06 -8.08 -11.56
CA LEU A 52 -13.05 -8.65 -12.44
C LEU A 52 -12.00 -7.61 -12.84
N SER A 53 -12.41 -6.39 -13.22
CA SER A 53 -11.49 -5.28 -13.51
C SER A 53 -10.65 -4.89 -12.29
N ASN A 54 -11.18 -5.05 -11.08
CA ASN A 54 -10.45 -4.73 -9.86
C ASN A 54 -9.25 -5.65 -9.62
N ILE A 55 -9.28 -6.88 -10.14
CA ILE A 55 -8.13 -7.80 -10.07
C ILE A 55 -6.91 -7.22 -10.78
N ASP A 56 -7.10 -6.59 -11.94
CA ASP A 56 -5.99 -5.99 -12.68
C ASP A 56 -5.42 -4.77 -11.95
N HIS A 57 -6.27 -3.96 -11.32
CA HIS A 57 -5.81 -2.87 -10.47
C HIS A 57 -5.03 -3.35 -9.23
N ILE A 58 -5.47 -4.46 -8.62
CA ILE A 58 -4.76 -5.08 -7.50
C ILE A 58 -3.39 -5.60 -7.97
N LYS A 59 -3.30 -6.27 -9.13
CA LYS A 59 -2.02 -6.72 -9.69
C LYS A 59 -1.07 -5.55 -9.92
N GLN A 60 -1.56 -4.47 -10.54
CA GLN A 60 -0.78 -3.24 -10.77
C GLN A 60 -0.28 -2.58 -9.47
N ALA A 61 -0.91 -2.84 -8.32
CA ALA A 61 -0.45 -2.32 -7.05
C ALA A 61 0.89 -2.94 -6.63
N PHE A 62 1.16 -4.19 -7.01
CA PHE A 62 2.41 -4.90 -6.74
C PHE A 62 3.55 -4.51 -7.69
N ASP A 63 3.24 -3.91 -8.84
CA ASP A 63 4.23 -3.41 -9.80
C ASP A 63 4.80 -2.03 -9.41
N LYS A 64 4.30 -1.43 -8.32
CA LYS A 64 4.69 -0.11 -7.82
C LYS A 64 5.50 -0.24 -6.51
N PRO A 65 6.29 0.77 -6.14
CA PRO A 65 6.94 0.81 -4.83
C PRO A 65 5.93 0.62 -3.70
N ILE A 66 6.36 0.03 -2.57
CA ILE A 66 5.51 -0.09 -1.40
C ILE A 66 5.41 1.28 -0.72
N LEU A 67 4.24 1.58 -0.17
CA LEU A 67 4.09 2.75 0.71
C LEU A 67 4.20 2.28 2.16
N GLU A 68 5.11 2.86 2.93
CA GLU A 68 5.22 2.63 4.36
C GLU A 68 4.56 3.77 5.13
N ILE A 69 3.74 3.42 6.12
CA ILE A 69 3.22 4.38 7.10
C ILE A 69 4.29 4.64 8.15
N VAL A 70 4.75 5.88 8.27
CA VAL A 70 5.81 6.32 9.18
C VAL A 70 5.36 7.46 10.09
N GLY A 71 5.82 7.41 11.34
CA GLY A 71 5.55 8.43 12.36
C GLY A 71 4.12 8.40 12.92
N ASP A 72 3.90 9.20 13.96
CA ASP A 72 2.60 9.30 14.64
C ASP A 72 1.52 9.98 13.78
N ASP A 73 1.95 10.82 12.84
CA ASP A 73 1.08 11.49 11.87
C ASP A 73 0.71 10.60 10.66
N GLU A 74 1.11 9.32 10.68
CA GLU A 74 0.88 8.32 9.65
C GLU A 74 1.25 8.80 8.22
N PHE A 75 2.43 9.40 8.06
CA PHE A 75 2.90 9.85 6.75
C PHE A 75 3.20 8.66 5.82
N LEU A 76 2.95 8.80 4.52
CA LEU A 76 3.26 7.77 3.53
C LEU A 76 4.61 8.02 2.86
N GLN A 77 5.53 7.07 2.99
CA GLN A 77 6.83 7.07 2.33
C GLN A 77 6.94 5.93 1.32
N GLU A 78 7.49 6.19 0.13
CA GLU A 78 7.82 5.11 -0.81
C GLU A 78 9.09 4.38 -0.37
N ILE A 79 9.02 3.05 -0.33
CA ILE A 79 10.16 2.17 -0.10
C ILE A 79 10.29 1.19 -1.28
N SER A 80 11.53 0.92 -1.70
CA SER A 80 11.77 -0.07 -2.75
C SER A 80 11.77 -1.48 -2.18
N LEU A 81 11.53 -2.48 -3.03
CA LEU A 81 11.63 -3.89 -2.63
C LEU A 81 13.07 -4.28 -2.24
N GLU A 82 14.07 -3.57 -2.78
CA GLU A 82 15.48 -3.75 -2.44
C GLU A 82 15.75 -3.32 -0.99
N ASP A 83 15.12 -2.24 -0.53
CA ASP A 83 15.23 -1.75 0.85
C ASP A 83 14.66 -2.74 1.87
N MET A 84 13.69 -3.57 1.48
CA MET A 84 13.11 -4.58 2.37
C MET A 84 14.01 -5.80 2.62
N SER A 85 14.88 -6.13 1.66
CA SER A 85 15.75 -7.31 1.76
C SER A 85 16.83 -7.19 2.82
N ASN A 86 17.16 -5.97 3.23
CA ASN A 86 18.16 -5.67 4.26
C ASN A 86 17.62 -5.78 5.71
N ASP A 87 16.30 -5.84 5.89
CA ASP A 87 15.66 -5.93 7.22
C ASP A 87 15.66 -7.36 7.77
N SER A 88 15.92 -8.37 6.91
CA SER A 88 15.83 -9.79 7.26
C SER A 88 17.13 -10.40 7.79
N THR A 89 18.26 -9.67 7.81
CA THR A 89 19.59 -10.26 8.11
C THR A 89 20.12 -10.01 9.53
N ASN A 90 19.36 -9.39 10.44
CA ASN A 90 19.82 -9.09 11.82
C ASN A 90 19.16 -9.97 12.89
N GLY A 91 18.95 -11.26 12.61
CA GLY A 91 18.20 -12.17 13.49
C GLY A 91 18.90 -13.45 13.95
N GLU A 92 20.19 -13.67 13.68
CA GLU A 92 20.91 -14.84 14.20
C GLU A 92 22.30 -14.46 14.76
N ARG A 93 22.37 -14.34 16.09
CA ARG A 93 23.59 -14.51 16.89
C ARG A 93 23.27 -15.25 18.18
#